data_AF-A0A6I3MI87-F1
#
_entry.id   AF-A0A6I3MI87-F1
#
_cell.length_a   1.000
_cell.length_b   1.000
_cell.length_c   1.000
_cell.angle_alpha   90.00
_cell.angle_beta   90.00
_cell.angle_gamma   90.00
#
_symmetry.space_group_name_H-M   'P 1'
#
loop_
_entity.id
_entity.type
_entity.pdbx_description
1 polymer ?
#
loop_
_entity_poly.entity_id
_entity_poly.type
_entity_poly.pdbx_seq_one_letter_code
_entity_poly.pdbx_strand_id
1 'polypeptide(L)' 'MEQYVNTKEAMNILGVKSQTTIGKYETDGKIKVYRPFSNRKRYKVSELQKVLSKR' A
#
# COMPACT_ATOMS: atom_id res chain seq x y z
N MET A 1 -2.20 11.21 -13.86
CA MET A 1 -0.87 10.64 -13.55
C MET A 1 -1.04 9.69 -12.38
N GLU A 2 -0.66 8.42 -12.50
CA GLU A 2 -0.81 7.46 -11.40
C GLU A 2 0.41 7.52 -10.47
N GLN A 3 0.20 7.90 -9.22
CA GLN A 3 1.27 7.99 -8.22
C GLN A 3 1.47 6.64 -7.54
N TYR A 4 2.71 6.16 -7.56
CA TYR A 4 3.14 4.94 -6.89
C TYR A 4 4.11 5.28 -5.76
N VAL A 5 3.88 4.68 -4.60
CA VAL A 5 4.66 4.91 -3.38
C VAL A 5 5.30 3.63 -2.89
N ASN A 6 6.35 3.75 -2.09
CA ASN A 6 7.01 2.62 -1.46
C ASN A 6 6.26 2.16 -0.19
N THR A 7 6.70 1.07 0.43
CA THR A 7 6.07 0.52 1.66
C THR A 7 6.01 1.54 2.80
N LYS A 8 7.08 2.30 3.05
CA LYS A 8 7.15 3.26 4.16
C LYS A 8 6.17 4.42 3.95
N GLU A 9 6.08 4.92 2.72
CA GLU A 9 5.12 5.95 2.34
C GLU A 9 3.67 5.42 2.42
N ALA A 10 3.43 4.20 1.95
CA ALA A 10 2.12 3.57 2.07
C ALA A 10 1.70 3.40 3.54
N MET A 11 2.64 3.05 4.43
CA MET A 11 2.42 2.99 5.88
C MET A 11 2.02 4.36 6.44
N ASN A 12 2.72 5.41 6.05
CA ASN A 12 2.40 6.77 6.48
C ASN A 12 1.00 7.21 6.01
N ILE A 13 0.64 6.92 4.75
CA ILE A 13 -0.69 7.24 4.20
C ILE A 13 -1.78 6.49 4.95
N LEU A 14 -1.60 5.19 5.21
CA LEU A 14 -2.58 4.37 5.92
C LEU A 14 -2.60 4.60 7.44
N GLY A 15 -1.67 5.38 7.99
CA GLY A 15 -1.52 5.57 9.44
C GLY A 15 -1.07 4.30 10.17
N VAL A 16 -0.39 3.39 9.48
CA VAL A 16 0.02 2.08 9.99
C VAL A 16 1.47 2.14 10.47
N LYS A 17 1.71 1.75 11.73
CA LYS A 17 3.07 1.80 12.33
C LYS A 17 3.90 0.53 12.11
N SER A 18 3.27 -0.60 11.77
CA SER A 18 3.95 -1.89 11.62
C SER A 18 3.97 -2.37 10.17
N GLN A 19 5.14 -2.82 9.71
CA GLN A 19 5.30 -3.44 8.40
C GLN A 19 4.51 -4.75 8.28
N THR A 20 4.32 -5.49 9.38
CA THR A 20 3.51 -6.71 9.38
C THR A 20 2.04 -6.43 9.12
N THR A 21 1.53 -5.26 9.55
CA THR A 21 0.15 -4.84 9.30
C THR A 21 -0.08 -4.53 7.81
N ILE A 22 0.87 -3.87 7.15
CA ILE A 22 0.81 -3.75 5.68
C ILE A 22 0.81 -5.12 5.04
N GLY A 23 1.70 -6.03 5.48
CA GLY A 23 1.75 -7.39 4.94
C GLY A 23 0.40 -8.12 5.06
N LYS A 24 -0.28 -7.98 6.20
CA LYS A 24 -1.65 -8.49 6.38
C LYS A 24 -2.63 -7.87 5.41
N TYR A 25 -2.57 -6.57 5.15
CA TYR A 25 -3.46 -5.92 4.18
C TYR A 25 -3.20 -6.38 2.75
N GLU A 26 -1.96 -6.73 2.41
CA GLU A 26 -1.63 -7.37 1.14
C GLU A 26 -2.25 -8.77 1.06
N THR A 27 -2.06 -9.60 2.09
CA THR A 27 -2.58 -10.98 2.14
C THR A 27 -4.11 -11.01 2.14
N ASP A 28 -4.75 -10.07 2.86
CA ASP A 28 -6.21 -9.90 2.90
C ASP A 28 -6.79 -9.34 1.59
N GLY A 29 -5.96 -8.94 0.62
CA GLY A 29 -6.38 -8.33 -0.64
C GLY A 29 -6.94 -6.90 -0.50
N LYS A 30 -6.73 -6.25 0.65
CA LYS A 30 -7.18 -4.87 0.91
C LYS A 30 -6.38 -3.83 0.12
N ILE A 31 -5.10 -4.11 -0.13
CA ILE A 31 -4.21 -3.27 -0.95
C ILE A 31 -3.51 -4.14 -1.99
N LYS A 32 -3.34 -3.65 -3.23
CA LYS A 32 -2.55 -4.35 -4.23
C LYS A 32 -1.12 -3.86 -4.25
N VAL A 33 -0.20 -4.81 -4.37
CA VAL A 33 1.22 -4.55 -4.57
C VAL A 33 1.54 -4.60 -6.05
N TYR A 34 2.12 -3.53 -6.56
CA TYR A 34 2.74 -3.47 -7.86
C TYR A 34 4.25 -3.72 -7.74
N ARG A 35 4.81 -4.55 -8.63
CA ARG A 35 6.24 -4.88 -8.66
C ARG A 35 6.79 -4.68 -10.07
N PRO A 36 7.26 -3.47 -10.41
CA PRO A 36 7.84 -3.20 -11.72
C PRO A 36 9.25 -3.76 -11.80
N PHE A 37 9.44 -4.83 -12.58
CA PHE A 37 10.72 -5.44 -12.99
C PHE A 37 11.74 -5.78 -11.87
N SER A 38 11.34 -5.62 -10.60
CA SER A 38 12.18 -5.74 -9.42
C SER A 38 11.35 -6.26 -8.25
N ASN A 39 12.03 -6.81 -7.25
CA ASN A 39 11.40 -7.25 -6.00
C ASN A 39 10.92 -6.10 -5.10
N ARG A 40 11.11 -4.84 -5.52
CA ARG A 40 10.68 -3.65 -4.78
C ARG A 40 9.15 -3.47 -4.89
N LYS A 41 8.49 -3.54 -3.74
CA LYS A 41 7.05 -3.28 -3.62
C LYS A 41 6.73 -1.80 -3.90
N ARG A 42 5.69 -1.58 -4.69
CA ARG A 42 5.07 -0.28 -4.96
C ARG A 42 3.57 -0.38 -4.73
N TYR A 43 2.97 0.71 -4.24
CA TYR A 43 1.55 0.79 -3.95
C TYR A 43 0.96 1.98 -4.67
N LYS A 44 -0.24 1.80 -5.22
CA LYS A 44 -0.94 2.87 -5.92
C LYS A 44 -1.64 3.76 -4.90
N VAL A 45 -1.34 5.06 -4.89
CA VAL A 45 -1.89 5.99 -3.89
C VAL A 45 -3.41 6.01 -3.92
N SER A 46 -4.02 5.95 -5.10
CA SER A 46 -5.48 5.95 -5.24
C SER A 46 -6.16 4.70 -4.66
N GLU A 47 -5.47 3.55 -4.59
CA GLU A 47 -6.00 2.38 -3.88
C GLU A 47 -5.88 2.53 -2.36
N LEU A 48 -4.76 3.05 -1.87
CA LEU A 48 -4.58 3.32 -0.44
C LEU A 48 -5.63 4.29 0.09
N GLN A 49 -5.96 5.34 -0.68
CA GLN A 49 -7.03 6.27 -0.34
C GLN A 49 -8.41 5.63 -0.33
N LYS A 50 -8.71 4.68 -1.23
CA LYS A 50 -9.97 3.92 -1.20
C LYS A 50 -10.12 3.11 0.08
N VAL A 51 -9.03 2.55 0.61
CA VAL A 51 -9.03 1.82 1.89
C VAL A 51 -9.35 2.76 3.05
N LEU A 52 -8.81 3.99 3.04
CA LEU A 52 -9.12 5.00 4.05
C LEU A 52 -10.58 5.48 3.96
N SER A 53 -11.11 5.67 2.74
CA SER A 53 -12.46 6.18 2.52
C SER A 53 -13.58 5.16 2.84
N LYS A 54 -13.26 3.86 2.91
CA LYS A 54 -14.21 2.79 3.26
C LYS A 54 -14.33 2.55 4.78
N ARG A 55 -13.66 3.38 5.57
CA ARG A 55 -13.57 3.29 7.02
C ARG A 55 -14.59 4.20 7.68
#